data_AF-H3ZF84-F1
#
_entry.id   AF-H3ZF84-F1
#
_cell.length_a   1.000
_cell.length_b   1.000
_cell.length_c   1.000
_cell.angle_alpha   90.00
_cell.angle_beta   90.00
_cell.angle_gamma   90.00
#
_symmetry.space_group_name_H-M   'P 1'
#
loop_
_entity.id
_entity.type
_entity.pdbx_description
1 polymer ?
#
loop_
_entity_poly.entity_id
_entity_poly.type
_entity_poly.pdbx_seq_one_letter_code
_entity_poly.pdbx_strand_id
1 'polypeptide(L)'
;MSPMLRASLPYTLALAFLSFVVFTFLITLPLSAGWAFVAGVLSCGILVPILVDVKGPALPPEQADNSNVAADTSFEGETTTLYVGNLPYRANEETVKALFAKYGTVANVRLMKDRQTGRRRGFGFVEVAAADANKMISKLNDAEFQERTLKVREARERQDDDGSAAE
;
A
#
# COMPACT_ATOMS: atom_id res chain seq x y z
N MET A 1 20.63 -50.74 -28.20
CA MET A 1 19.91 -49.67 -28.93
C MET A 1 18.43 -49.81 -28.59
N SER A 2 17.95 -49.03 -27.61
CA SER A 2 16.66 -49.27 -26.96
C SER A 2 15.47 -48.94 -27.89
N PRO A 3 14.50 -49.86 -28.05
CA PRO A 3 13.37 -49.73 -29.00
C PRO A 3 12.41 -48.57 -28.68
N MET A 4 12.55 -47.95 -27.50
CA MET A 4 11.72 -46.81 -27.08
C MET A 4 11.99 -45.52 -27.89
N LEU A 5 13.19 -45.37 -28.48
CA LEU A 5 13.54 -44.17 -29.26
C LEU A 5 12.81 -44.11 -30.62
N ARG A 6 12.44 -45.27 -31.18
CA ARG A 6 11.77 -45.35 -32.50
C ARG A 6 10.29 -44.98 -32.42
N ALA A 7 9.63 -45.22 -31.28
CA ALA A 7 8.21 -44.97 -31.10
C ALA A 7 7.88 -43.49 -30.83
N SER A 8 8.76 -42.75 -30.17
CA SER A 8 8.55 -41.33 -29.85
C SER A 8 9.06 -40.36 -30.93
N LEU A 9 9.92 -40.83 -31.84
CA LEU A 9 10.47 -40.04 -32.94
C LEU A 9 9.39 -39.32 -33.80
N PRO A 10 8.30 -39.99 -34.25
CA PRO A 10 7.27 -39.30 -35.03
C PRO A 10 6.49 -38.26 -34.21
N TYR A 11 6.27 -38.51 -32.91
CA TYR A 11 5.59 -37.56 -32.02
C TYR A 11 6.44 -36.32 -31.77
N THR A 12 7.75 -36.48 -31.58
CA THR A 12 8.66 -35.34 -31.42
C THR A 12 8.73 -34.49 -32.69
N LEU A 13 8.72 -35.12 -33.87
CA LEU A 13 8.69 -34.40 -35.14
C LEU A 13 7.33 -33.71 -35.37
N ALA A 14 6.22 -34.35 -35.00
CA ALA A 14 4.90 -33.76 -35.10
C ALA A 14 4.74 -32.54 -34.17
N LEU A 15 5.22 -32.62 -32.93
CA LEU A 15 5.22 -31.49 -32.00
C LEU A 15 6.15 -30.36 -32.45
N ALA A 16 7.34 -30.70 -32.97
CA ALA A 16 8.25 -29.71 -33.52
C ALA A 16 7.63 -29.00 -34.73
N PHE A 17 6.99 -29.74 -35.65
CA PHE A 17 6.32 -29.16 -36.80
C PHE A 17 5.10 -28.32 -36.41
N LEU A 18 4.30 -28.79 -35.44
CA LEU A 18 3.17 -28.03 -34.90
C LEU A 18 3.65 -26.71 -34.30
N SER A 19 4.71 -26.74 -33.49
CA SER A 19 5.29 -25.55 -32.87
C SER A 19 5.87 -24.58 -33.92
N PHE A 20 6.52 -25.11 -34.97
CA PHE A 20 7.05 -24.31 -36.07
C PHE A 20 5.94 -23.64 -36.89
N VAL A 21 4.84 -24.36 -37.17
CA VAL A 21 3.68 -23.81 -37.88
C VAL A 21 3.00 -22.73 -37.04
N VAL A 22 2.79 -22.97 -35.74
CA VAL A 22 2.20 -21.98 -34.83
C VAL A 22 3.11 -20.75 -34.68
N PHE A 23 4.42 -20.93 -34.52
CA PHE A 23 5.38 -19.83 -34.40
C PHE A 23 5.48 -19.02 -35.69
N THR A 24 5.55 -19.70 -36.84
CA THR A 24 5.56 -19.05 -38.15
C THR A 24 4.25 -18.30 -38.36
N PHE A 25 3.10 -18.90 -38.05
CA PHE A 25 1.79 -18.26 -38.16
C PHE A 25 1.64 -17.07 -37.21
N LEU A 26 2.15 -17.15 -35.98
CA LEU A 26 2.16 -16.05 -35.02
C LEU A 26 3.01 -14.86 -35.49
N ILE A 27 4.10 -15.13 -36.22
CA ILE A 27 4.99 -14.11 -36.80
C ILE A 27 4.46 -13.56 -38.14
N THR A 28 3.76 -14.38 -38.93
CA THR A 28 3.19 -13.98 -40.23
C THR A 28 1.76 -13.45 -40.16
N LEU A 29 1.07 -13.61 -39.03
CA LEU A 29 -0.06 -12.78 -38.68
C LEU A 29 0.42 -11.33 -38.76
N PRO A 30 -0.13 -10.50 -39.66
CA PRO A 30 0.13 -9.08 -39.64
C PRO A 30 -0.61 -8.55 -38.42
N LEU A 31 -0.06 -8.79 -37.23
CA LEU A 31 -0.27 -7.95 -36.07
C LEU A 31 0.33 -6.61 -36.45
N SER A 32 -0.42 -5.89 -37.29
CA SER A 32 -0.12 -4.52 -37.64
C SER A 32 0.08 -3.83 -36.31
N ALA A 33 1.16 -3.06 -36.19
CA ALA A 33 1.49 -2.37 -34.95
C ALA A 33 0.29 -1.58 -34.40
N GLY A 34 -0.66 -1.19 -35.26
CA GLY A 34 -1.95 -0.64 -34.88
C GLY A 34 -2.76 -1.53 -33.93
N TRP A 35 -2.93 -2.83 -34.19
CA TRP A 35 -3.72 -3.71 -33.31
C TRP A 35 -3.01 -4.02 -31.99
N ALA A 36 -1.68 -4.16 -32.00
CA ALA A 36 -0.90 -4.35 -30.78
C ALA A 36 -0.90 -3.09 -29.90
N PHE A 37 -0.79 -1.89 -30.50
CA PHE A 37 -0.95 -0.63 -29.78
C PHE A 37 -2.38 -0.41 -29.30
N VAL A 38 -3.40 -0.75 -30.10
CA VAL A 38 -4.80 -0.58 -29.71
C VAL A 38 -5.18 -1.55 -28.59
N ALA A 39 -4.77 -2.82 -28.64
CA ALA A 39 -4.95 -3.77 -27.55
C ALA A 39 -4.14 -3.37 -26.31
N GLY A 40 -2.93 -2.85 -26.48
CA GLY A 40 -2.09 -2.30 -25.41
C GLY A 40 -2.70 -1.06 -24.74
N VAL A 41 -3.24 -0.12 -25.52
CA VAL A 41 -3.86 1.11 -25.02
C VAL A 41 -5.23 0.84 -24.40
N LEU A 42 -6.03 -0.08 -24.96
CA LEU A 42 -7.29 -0.51 -24.34
C LEU A 42 -7.07 -1.31 -23.06
N SER A 43 -6.10 -2.24 -23.05
CA SER A 43 -5.76 -2.97 -21.82
C SER A 43 -5.17 -2.05 -20.77
N CYS A 44 -4.27 -1.12 -21.12
CA CYS A 44 -3.73 -0.15 -20.15
C CYS A 44 -4.82 0.84 -19.69
N GLY A 45 -5.69 1.31 -20.58
CA GLY A 45 -6.78 2.24 -20.25
C GLY A 45 -7.89 1.65 -19.39
N ILE A 46 -8.13 0.33 -19.45
CA ILE A 46 -9.14 -0.37 -18.64
C ILE A 46 -8.53 -1.02 -17.39
N LEU A 47 -7.27 -1.43 -17.44
CA LEU A 47 -6.58 -2.07 -16.31
C LEU A 47 -6.05 -1.05 -15.29
N VAL A 48 -5.59 0.13 -15.72
CA VAL A 48 -5.11 1.18 -14.82
C VAL A 48 -6.22 1.70 -13.88
N PRO A 49 -7.46 1.99 -14.30
CA PRO A 49 -8.50 2.43 -13.38
C PRO A 49 -8.97 1.32 -12.41
N ILE A 50 -8.80 0.04 -12.75
CA ILE A 50 -9.12 -1.07 -11.84
C ILE A 50 -8.00 -1.32 -10.81
N LEU A 51 -6.78 -0.86 -11.07
CA LEU A 51 -5.67 -0.93 -10.12
C LEU A 51 -5.41 0.38 -9.33
N VAL A 52 -5.92 1.53 -9.79
CA VAL A 52 -5.59 2.87 -9.23
C VAL A 52 -6.74 3.53 -8.47
N ASP A 53 -7.96 2.99 -8.51
CA ASP A 53 -8.94 3.22 -7.43
C ASP A 53 -8.59 2.21 -6.31
N VAL A 54 -7.87 2.57 -5.23
CA VAL A 54 -8.32 3.41 -4.12
C VAL A 54 -7.12 4.16 -3.48
N LYS A 55 -6.79 5.36 -3.98
CA LYS A 55 -6.17 6.42 -3.15
C LYS A 55 -6.42 7.82 -3.73
N GLY A 56 -7.62 8.32 -3.47
CA GLY A 56 -7.84 9.72 -3.06
C GLY A 56 -8.49 10.64 -4.09
N PRO A 57 -9.66 11.22 -3.80
CA PRO A 57 -10.14 12.42 -4.48
C PRO A 57 -9.40 13.65 -3.95
N ALA A 58 -9.00 14.52 -4.87
CA ALA A 58 -8.48 15.85 -4.58
C ALA A 58 -9.59 16.75 -4.01
N LEU A 59 -9.25 17.56 -3.00
CA LEU A 59 -10.12 18.55 -2.35
C LEU A 59 -10.45 19.73 -3.29
N PRO A 60 -11.71 20.21 -3.30
CA PRO A 60 -12.01 21.65 -3.21
C PRO A 60 -12.62 22.04 -1.85
N PRO A 61 -12.75 23.34 -1.54
CA PRO A 61 -12.70 23.88 -0.18
C PRO A 61 -14.03 23.80 0.57
N GLU A 62 -13.91 23.80 1.90
CA GLU A 62 -14.80 24.49 2.83
C GLU A 62 -16.30 24.21 2.69
N GLN A 63 -16.81 23.32 3.54
CA GLN A 63 -17.95 23.65 4.40
C GLN A 63 -18.12 22.59 5.50
N ALA A 64 -18.37 23.11 6.71
CA ALA A 64 -18.59 22.37 7.92
C ALA A 64 -19.76 21.40 7.76
N ASP A 65 -19.53 20.13 8.04
CA ASP A 65 -20.57 19.26 8.55
C ASP A 65 -19.99 18.36 9.63
N ASN A 66 -20.55 18.51 10.84
CA ASN A 66 -20.24 17.72 12.01
C ASN A 66 -20.98 16.40 11.88
N SER A 67 -20.61 15.59 10.91
CA SER A 67 -21.02 14.19 10.87
C SER A 67 -19.82 13.37 11.33
N ASN A 68 -20.01 12.72 12.48
CA ASN A 68 -19.18 11.60 12.94
C ASN A 68 -19.21 10.50 11.88
N VAL A 69 -18.49 10.70 10.79
CA VAL A 69 -18.11 9.63 9.87
C VAL A 69 -16.79 9.12 10.41
N ALA A 70 -16.91 8.42 11.54
CA ALA A 70 -16.02 7.32 11.82
C ALA A 70 -16.09 6.44 10.57
N ALA A 71 -15.10 6.60 9.69
CA ALA A 71 -14.78 5.58 8.71
C ALA A 71 -14.35 4.39 9.55
N ASP A 72 -15.35 3.58 9.88
CA ASP A 72 -15.29 2.39 10.70
C ASP A 72 -14.51 1.35 9.90
N THR A 73 -13.20 1.56 9.86
CA THR A 73 -12.24 0.47 9.74
C THR A 73 -11.86 0.13 11.19
N SER A 74 -12.87 -0.16 12.01
CA SER A 74 -12.68 -0.72 13.34
C SER A 74 -11.93 -2.01 13.13
N PHE A 75 -10.64 -1.97 13.45
CA PHE A 75 -9.92 -3.19 13.75
C PHE A 75 -10.62 -3.79 14.97
N GLU A 76 -11.37 -4.87 14.80
CA GLU A 76 -11.89 -5.68 15.91
C GLU A 76 -10.70 -6.36 16.60
N GLY A 77 -10.02 -5.62 17.48
CA GLY A 77 -8.86 -6.07 18.23
C GLY A 77 -8.29 -4.99 19.13
N GLU A 78 -7.49 -5.38 20.11
CA GLU A 78 -6.79 -4.44 21.00
C GLU A 78 -5.83 -3.58 20.17
N THR A 79 -6.06 -2.27 20.13
CA THR A 79 -5.15 -1.29 19.53
C THR A 79 -4.31 -0.58 20.59
N THR A 80 -3.18 -0.04 20.19
CA THR A 80 -2.28 0.75 21.03
C THR A 80 -1.76 1.91 20.24
N THR A 81 -1.69 3.07 20.87
CA THR A 81 -1.18 4.28 20.24
C THR A 81 0.33 4.40 20.46
N LEU A 82 1.08 4.67 19.40
CA LEU A 82 2.51 4.94 19.41
C LEU A 82 2.77 6.42 19.16
N TYR A 83 3.65 7.01 19.98
CA TYR A 83 4.22 8.33 19.74
C TYR A 83 5.42 8.22 18.81
N VAL A 84 5.42 9.03 17.74
CA VAL A 84 6.50 9.12 16.76
C VAL A 84 7.04 10.53 16.73
N GLY A 85 8.28 10.72 17.18
CA GLY A 85 8.96 12.01 17.25
C GLY A 85 10.15 12.13 16.31
N ASN A 86 10.65 13.35 16.17
CA ASN A 86 11.76 13.73 15.30
C ASN A 86 11.52 13.45 13.80
N LEU A 87 10.25 13.42 13.38
CA LEU A 87 9.88 13.29 11.99
C LEU A 87 10.37 14.52 11.20
N PRO A 88 10.83 14.33 9.95
CA PRO A 88 11.21 15.43 9.08
C PRO A 88 9.98 16.29 8.76
N TYR A 89 10.18 17.58 8.56
CA TYR A 89 9.09 18.53 8.25
C TYR A 89 8.34 18.20 6.95
N ARG A 90 8.93 17.36 6.09
CA ARG A 90 8.34 16.86 4.85
C ARG A 90 7.63 15.51 5.00
N ALA A 91 7.66 14.87 6.17
CA ALA A 91 6.98 13.58 6.42
C ALA A 91 5.46 13.73 6.33
N ASN A 92 4.83 12.98 5.43
CA ASN A 92 3.38 12.89 5.29
C ASN A 92 2.82 11.71 6.09
N GLU A 93 1.54 11.77 6.45
CA GLU A 93 0.82 10.68 7.13
C GLU A 93 0.91 9.37 6.34
N GLU A 94 0.80 9.45 5.02
CA GLU A 94 0.92 8.30 4.13
C GLU A 94 2.32 7.67 4.17
N THR A 95 3.37 8.48 4.21
CA THR A 95 4.75 7.98 4.29
C THR A 95 5.02 7.31 5.63
N VAL A 96 4.49 7.88 6.73
CA VAL A 96 4.59 7.29 8.05
C VAL A 96 3.78 6.00 8.11
N LYS A 97 2.54 5.99 7.61
CA LYS A 97 1.72 4.78 7.51
C LYS A 97 2.44 3.67 6.76
N ALA A 98 3.01 3.97 5.60
CA ALA A 98 3.75 3.00 4.79
C ALA A 98 5.01 2.45 5.51
N LEU A 99 5.67 3.28 6.32
CA LEU A 99 6.83 2.86 7.13
C LEU A 99 6.43 1.86 8.20
N PHE A 100 5.36 2.15 8.94
CA PHE A 100 4.87 1.31 10.03
C PHE A 100 4.18 0.05 9.50
N ALA A 101 3.49 0.14 8.36
CA ALA A 101 2.84 -0.99 7.68
C ALA A 101 3.80 -2.13 7.28
N LYS A 102 5.12 -1.88 7.20
CA LYS A 102 6.13 -2.92 6.94
C LYS A 102 6.33 -3.86 8.12
N TYR A 103 5.98 -3.42 9.33
CA TYR A 103 6.31 -4.13 10.57
C TYR A 103 5.07 -4.72 11.25
N GLY A 104 3.87 -4.20 10.94
CA GLY A 104 2.59 -4.67 11.43
C GLY A 104 1.42 -3.79 10.94
N THR A 105 0.24 -3.97 11.53
CA THR A 105 -0.96 -3.28 11.05
C THR A 105 -1.17 -1.91 11.70
N VAL A 106 -1.46 -0.90 10.86
CA VAL A 106 -1.72 0.48 11.27
C VAL A 106 -3.19 0.81 11.07
N ALA A 107 -3.90 1.09 12.16
CA ALA A 107 -5.28 1.54 12.14
C ALA A 107 -5.36 3.01 11.69
N ASN A 108 -4.68 3.90 12.41
CA ASN A 108 -4.77 5.34 12.20
C ASN A 108 -3.41 6.06 12.31
N VAL A 109 -3.22 7.16 11.59
CA VAL A 109 -2.01 7.99 11.67
C VAL A 109 -2.43 9.45 11.75
N ARG A 110 -1.98 10.14 12.80
CA ARG A 110 -2.27 11.55 13.06
C ARG A 110 -0.98 12.34 13.25
N LEU A 111 -0.61 13.17 12.28
CA LEU A 111 0.57 14.04 12.39
C LEU A 111 0.19 15.42 12.94
N MET A 112 0.95 15.91 13.93
CA MET A 112 0.67 17.20 14.55
C MET A 112 1.30 18.35 13.76
N LYS A 113 0.47 19.31 13.36
CA LYS A 113 0.88 20.53 12.67
C LYS A 113 0.73 21.72 13.62
N ASP A 114 1.63 22.69 13.50
CA ASP A 114 1.50 23.96 14.21
C ASP A 114 0.39 24.79 13.54
N ARG A 115 -0.61 25.20 14.32
CA ARG A 115 -1.77 25.94 13.84
C ARG A 115 -1.45 27.41 13.54
N GLN A 116 -0.39 27.98 14.11
CA GLN A 116 -0.01 29.37 13.88
C GLN A 116 0.89 29.54 12.65
N THR A 117 1.85 28.63 12.46
CA THR A 117 2.82 28.71 11.36
C THR A 117 2.50 27.78 10.19
N GLY A 118 1.56 26.84 10.35
CA GLY A 118 1.28 25.78 9.39
C GLY A 118 2.42 24.75 9.23
N ARG A 119 3.54 24.94 9.93
CA ARG A 119 4.71 24.07 9.83
C ARG A 119 4.49 22.80 10.65
N ARG A 120 5.01 21.68 10.17
CA ARG A 120 4.89 20.41 10.90
C ARG A 120 5.72 20.47 12.17
N ARG A 121 5.19 19.98 13.30
CA ARG A 121 5.93 19.99 14.57
C ARG A 121 6.99 18.88 14.64
N GLY A 122 7.03 18.00 13.65
CA GLY A 122 7.98 16.88 13.58
C GLY A 122 7.63 15.75 14.55
N PHE A 123 6.35 15.62 14.93
CA PHE A 123 5.85 14.49 15.70
C PHE A 123 4.40 14.15 15.35
N GLY A 124 3.99 12.94 15.70
CA GLY A 124 2.62 12.47 15.54
C GLY A 124 2.34 11.24 16.38
N PHE A 125 1.12 10.74 16.22
CA PHE A 125 0.60 9.55 16.88
C PHE A 125 0.16 8.55 15.81
N VAL A 126 0.44 7.28 16.04
CA VAL A 126 0.14 6.18 15.13
C VAL A 126 -0.55 5.08 15.93
N GLU A 127 -1.80 4.81 15.60
CA GLU A 127 -2.58 3.75 16.20
C GLU A 127 -2.34 2.44 15.45
N VAL A 128 -1.93 1.41 16.18
CA VAL A 128 -1.52 0.12 15.64
C VAL A 128 -2.14 -1.02 16.44
N ALA A 129 -2.09 -2.23 15.92
CA ALA A 129 -2.47 -3.40 16.71
C ALA A 129 -1.53 -3.57 17.92
N ALA A 130 -2.08 -3.80 19.11
CA ALA A 130 -1.32 -3.94 20.36
C ALA A 130 -0.25 -5.05 20.27
N ALA A 131 -0.56 -6.13 19.56
CA ALA A 131 0.37 -7.24 19.29
C ALA A 131 1.64 -6.80 18.52
N ASP A 132 1.52 -5.82 17.61
CA ASP A 132 2.63 -5.34 16.78
C ASP A 132 3.35 -4.13 17.39
N ALA A 133 2.75 -3.43 18.34
CA ALA A 133 3.25 -2.19 18.92
C ALA A 133 4.70 -2.31 19.43
N ASN A 134 4.98 -3.31 20.27
CA ASN A 134 6.32 -3.55 20.83
C ASN A 134 7.37 -3.85 19.75
N LYS A 135 6.98 -4.58 18.71
CA LYS A 135 7.85 -4.93 17.58
C LYS A 135 8.18 -3.69 16.76
N MET A 136 7.19 -2.85 16.49
CA MET A 136 7.38 -1.58 15.78
C MET A 136 8.28 -0.63 16.57
N ILE A 137 8.05 -0.45 17.88
CA ILE A 137 8.92 0.36 18.74
C ILE A 137 10.37 -0.14 18.65
N SER A 138 10.59 -1.43 18.83
CA SER A 138 11.95 -2.00 18.85
C SER A 138 12.68 -1.89 17.50
N LYS A 139 11.94 -1.85 16.37
CA LYS A 139 12.52 -1.78 15.02
C LYS A 139 12.64 -0.36 14.46
N LEU A 140 11.74 0.54 14.85
CA LEU A 140 11.67 1.90 14.32
C LEU A 140 12.23 2.95 15.27
N ASN A 141 12.36 2.64 16.56
CA ASN A 141 13.05 3.54 17.48
C ASN A 141 14.53 3.63 17.11
N ASP A 142 15.02 4.87 16.99
CA ASP A 142 16.36 5.23 16.52
C ASP A 142 16.66 4.87 15.05
N ALA A 143 15.63 4.52 14.27
CA ALA A 143 15.79 4.30 12.83
C ALA A 143 16.03 5.62 12.08
N GLU A 144 16.92 5.60 11.10
CA GLU A 144 17.18 6.75 10.24
C GLU A 144 16.09 6.91 9.16
N PHE A 145 15.46 8.07 9.13
CA PHE A 145 14.45 8.44 8.15
C PHE A 145 14.67 9.86 7.64
N GLN A 146 15.03 9.98 6.36
CA GLN A 146 15.33 11.25 5.69
C GLN A 146 16.32 12.11 6.51
N GLU A 147 17.47 11.51 6.85
CA GLU A 147 18.58 12.16 7.59
C GLU A 147 18.22 12.55 9.04
N ARG A 148 17.15 11.97 9.62
CA ARG A 148 16.76 12.18 11.02
C ARG A 148 16.49 10.84 11.71
N THR A 149 16.90 10.73 12.96
CA THR A 149 16.64 9.55 13.79
C THR A 149 15.22 9.62 14.37
N LEU A 150 14.37 8.68 14.00
CA LEU A 150 13.01 8.62 14.54
C LEU A 150 13.03 8.20 16.00
N LYS A 151 12.15 8.80 16.80
CA LYS A 151 11.95 8.39 18.19
C LYS A 151 10.56 7.80 18.36
N VAL A 152 10.48 6.49 18.52
CA VAL A 152 9.20 5.78 18.64
C VAL A 152 9.05 5.28 20.06
N ARG A 153 7.91 5.60 20.69
CA ARG A 153 7.59 5.20 22.07
C ARG A 153 6.11 4.85 22.14
N GLU A 154 5.75 4.03 23.11
CA GLU A 154 4.35 3.87 23.47
C GLU A 154 3.78 5.24 23.90
N ALA A 155 2.68 5.65 23.28
CA ALA A 155 2.02 6.87 23.68
C ALA A 155 1.29 6.60 24.99
N ARG A 156 1.47 7.48 25.98
CA ARG A 156 0.51 7.55 27.07
C ARG A 156 -0.75 8.14 26.48
N GLU A 157 -1.74 7.28 26.28
CA GLU A 157 -3.09 7.67 25.92
C GLU A 157 -3.51 8.77 26.90
N ARG A 158 -3.91 9.93 26.38
CA ARG A 158 -4.87 10.69 27.17
C ARG A 158 -6.11 9.82 27.11
N GLN A 159 -6.57 9.35 28.27
CA GLN A 159 -7.95 8.92 28.42
C GLN A 159 -8.80 9.99 27.75
N ASP A 160 -9.33 9.67 26.58
CA ASP A 160 -10.57 10.28 26.16
C ASP A 160 -11.57 9.72 27.17
N ASP A 161 -11.81 10.50 28.23
CA ASP A 161 -12.94 10.30 29.13
C ASP A 161 -14.19 10.35 28.23
N ASP A 162 -14.58 9.18 27.70
CA ASP A 162 -15.94 8.89 27.28
C ASP A 162 -16.79 8.88 28.56
N GLY A 163 -16.91 10.07 29.16
CA GLY A 163 -17.79 10.35 30.28
C GLY A 163 -19.22 10.22 29.80
N SER A 164 -19.74 9.00 29.94
CA SER A 164 -21.06 8.72 30.51
C SER A 164 -22.04 9.90 30.44
N ALA A 165 -22.73 10.06 29.31
CA ALA A 165 -23.85 10.98 29.20
C ALA A 165 -25.03 10.27 28.51
N ALA A 166 -25.72 9.43 29.29
CA ALA A 166 -27.15 9.19 29.13
C ALA A 166 -27.67 8.62 30.47
N GLU A 167 -28.07 9.54 31.35
CA GLU A 167 -29.03 9.30 32.44
C GLU A 167 -30.39 8.85 31.90
#